data_AF-A0A7I0J576-F1
#
_entry.id   AF-A0A7I0J576-F1
#
_cell.length_a   1.000
_cell.length_b   1.000
_cell.length_c   1.000
_cell.angle_alpha   90.00
_cell.angle_beta   90.00
_cell.angle_gamma   90.00
#
_symmetry.space_group_name_H-M   'P 1'
#
loop_
_entity.id
_entity.type
_entity.pdbx_description
1 polymer ?
#
loop_
_entity_poly.entity_id
_entity_poly.type
_entity_poly.pdbx_seq_one_letter_code
_entity_poly.pdbx_strand_id
1 'polypeptide(L)'
;MIVDTHLHLIDQAALRYPWLAGVPALNRDFSYQEYATDALRSGIEAVLHMEVDVDPADIEAETARVEGLSRQSGSMLAGVIASCRPEEG
;
A
#
# COMPACT_ATOMS: atom_id res chain seq x y z
N MET A 1 12.34 6.72 -16.52
CA MET A 1 11.29 6.89 -15.51
C MET A 1 9.98 6.26 -15.93
N ILE A 2 9.78 5.01 -15.49
CA ILE A 2 8.47 4.36 -15.45
C ILE A 2 7.93 4.55 -14.03
N VAL A 3 6.66 4.97 -13.93
CA VAL A 3 5.98 5.15 -12.65
C VAL A 3 4.82 4.16 -12.58
N ASP A 4 4.81 3.35 -11.52
CA ASP A 4 3.63 2.56 -11.19
C ASP A 4 2.66 3.45 -10.39
N THR A 5 1.51 3.75 -10.96
CA THR A 5 0.55 4.67 -10.35
C THR A 5 -0.43 3.98 -9.39
N HIS A 6 -0.37 2.66 -9.24
CA HIS A 6 -1.39 1.89 -8.52
C HIS A 6 -0.83 0.68 -7.78
N LEU A 7 -0.19 0.93 -6.64
CA LEU A 7 0.28 -0.11 -5.72
C LEU A 7 -0.62 -0.25 -4.50
N HIS A 8 -1.05 -1.47 -4.20
CA HIS A 8 -1.63 -1.84 -2.90
C HIS A 8 -0.63 -2.68 -2.09
N LEU A 9 -0.59 -2.45 -0.77
CA LEU A 9 0.24 -3.22 0.16
C LEU A 9 -0.62 -3.87 1.24
N ILE A 10 -0.32 -5.12 1.59
CA ILE A 10 -1.05 -5.86 2.63
C ILE A 10 -0.07 -6.28 3.72
N ASP A 11 -0.29 -5.79 4.94
CA ASP A 11 0.35 -6.27 6.17
C ASP A 11 -0.72 -6.59 7.23
N GLN A 12 -1.13 -7.86 7.28
CA GLN A 12 -2.16 -8.33 8.21
C GLN A 12 -1.70 -8.37 9.67
N ALA A 13 -0.40 -8.21 9.95
CA ALA A 13 0.10 -8.06 11.31
C ALA A 13 -0.06 -6.63 11.83
N ALA A 14 -0.21 -5.64 10.94
CA ALA A 14 -0.32 -4.23 11.30
C ALA A 14 -1.72 -3.64 11.10
N LEU A 15 -2.48 -4.12 10.13
CA LEU A 15 -3.76 -3.54 9.71
C LEU A 15 -4.81 -4.63 9.52
N ARG A 16 -6.09 -4.28 9.70
CA ARG A 16 -7.21 -5.19 9.48
C ARG A 16 -7.81 -4.98 8.10
N TYR A 17 -8.11 -6.08 7.42
CA TYR A 17 -8.72 -6.08 6.09
C TYR A 17 -9.92 -7.05 6.08
N PRO A 18 -11.11 -6.62 6.55
CA PRO A 18 -12.27 -7.51 6.68
C PRO A 18 -12.64 -8.24 5.37
N TRP A 19 -12.37 -7.62 4.22
CA TRP A 19 -12.70 -8.16 2.90
C TRP A 19 -11.77 -9.31 2.45
N LEU A 20 -10.55 -9.43 2.98
CA LEU A 20 -9.57 -10.45 2.52
C LEU A 20 -10.07 -11.88 2.69
N ALA A 21 -10.84 -12.14 3.76
CA ALA A 21 -11.43 -13.46 4.00
C ALA A 21 -12.34 -13.93 2.84
N GLY A 22 -12.92 -12.99 2.08
CA GLY A 22 -13.74 -13.26 0.91
C GLY A 22 -12.96 -13.48 -0.38
N VAL A 23 -11.64 -13.24 -0.39
CA VAL A 23 -10.78 -13.32 -1.59
C VAL A 23 -9.52 -14.14 -1.30
N PRO A 24 -9.61 -15.50 -1.25
CA PRO A 24 -8.51 -16.36 -0.80
C PRO A 24 -7.18 -16.17 -1.54
N ALA A 25 -7.21 -15.80 -2.83
CA ALA A 25 -6.00 -15.54 -3.61
C ALA A 25 -5.20 -14.33 -3.13
N LEU A 26 -5.85 -13.37 -2.45
CA LEU A 26 -5.25 -12.16 -1.91
C LEU A 26 -5.04 -12.23 -0.39
N ASN A 27 -5.56 -13.26 0.29
CA ASN A 27 -5.53 -13.40 1.75
C ASN A 27 -4.16 -13.84 2.28
N ARG A 28 -3.15 -13.01 2.03
CA ARG A 28 -1.76 -13.14 2.46
C ARG A 28 -1.10 -11.76 2.47
N ASP A 29 0.06 -11.67 3.09
CA ASP A 29 0.83 -10.43 3.04
C ASP A 29 1.41 -10.18 1.64
N PHE A 30 1.45 -8.90 1.28
CA PHE A 30 2.10 -8.35 0.10
C PHE A 30 2.92 -7.14 0.56
N SER A 31 4.18 -7.41 0.90
CA SER A 31 5.06 -6.41 1.49
C SER A 31 5.65 -5.46 0.44
N TYR A 32 6.00 -4.25 0.86
CA TYR A 32 6.71 -3.30 0.00
C TYR A 32 8.04 -3.85 -0.53
N GLN A 33 8.74 -4.67 0.27
CA GLN A 33 10.05 -5.20 -0.11
C GLN A 33 9.96 -6.29 -1.18
N GLU A 34 8.92 -7.14 -1.12
CA GLU A 34 8.62 -8.11 -2.17
C GLU A 34 8.31 -7.37 -3.48
N TYR A 35 7.39 -6.39 -3.44
CA TYR A 35 7.05 -5.55 -4.58
C TYR A 35 8.29 -4.83 -5.16
N ALA A 36 9.08 -4.15 -4.31
CA ALA A 36 10.21 -3.35 -4.78
C ALA A 36 11.26 -4.18 -5.52
N THR A 37 11.46 -5.43 -5.10
CA THR A 37 12.38 -6.36 -5.77
C THR A 37 11.96 -6.61 -7.22
N ASP A 38 10.68 -6.85 -7.47
CA ASP A 38 10.18 -7.15 -8.82
C ASP A 38 9.96 -5.89 -9.66
N ALA A 39 9.54 -4.80 -9.03
CA ALA A 39 9.33 -3.51 -9.69
C ALA A 39 10.66 -2.94 -10.24
N LEU A 40 11.74 -3.00 -9.47
CA LEU A 40 13.08 -2.57 -9.92
C LEU A 40 13.57 -3.38 -11.11
N ARG A 41 13.34 -4.71 -11.11
CA ARG A 41 13.69 -5.60 -12.24
C ARG A 41 12.91 -5.27 -13.51
N SER A 42 11.74 -4.65 -13.35
CA SER A 42 10.85 -4.24 -14.44
C SER A 42 11.09 -2.79 -14.90
N GLY A 43 12.04 -2.07 -14.30
CA GLY A 43 12.40 -0.70 -14.66
C GLY A 43 11.48 0.37 -14.06
N ILE A 44 10.63 0.02 -13.07
CA ILE A 44 9.85 1.00 -12.31
C ILE A 44 10.81 1.78 -11.41
N GLU A 45 10.71 3.10 -11.44
CA GLU A 45 11.60 4.03 -10.72
C GLU A 45 10.86 4.81 -9.62
N ALA A 46 9.52 4.88 -9.67
CA ALA A 46 8.68 5.51 -8.66
C ALA A 46 7.32 4.82 -8.59
N VAL A 47 6.67 4.90 -7.42
CA VAL A 47 5.35 4.29 -7.20
C VAL A 47 4.42 5.16 -6.37
N LEU A 48 3.12 5.13 -6.68
CA LEU A 48 2.06 5.70 -5.86
C LEU A 48 1.31 4.57 -5.12
N HIS A 49 1.21 4.69 -3.81
CA HIS A 49 0.36 3.82 -3.01
C HIS A 49 -1.11 4.21 -3.17
N MET A 50 -1.99 3.24 -3.35
CA MET A 50 -3.44 3.37 -3.30
C MET A 50 -3.95 2.68 -2.03
N GLU A 51 -4.78 3.38 -1.25
CA GLU A 51 -5.51 2.81 -0.10
C GLU A 51 -6.17 1.47 -0.44
N VAL A 52 -6.19 0.55 0.52
CA VAL A 52 -6.49 -0.88 0.31
C VAL A 52 -7.85 -1.26 0.91
N ASP A 53 -8.68 -0.28 1.25
CA ASP A 53 -9.95 -0.45 1.97
C ASP A 53 -9.77 -1.25 3.27
N VAL A 54 -8.84 -0.78 4.11
CA VAL A 54 -8.65 -1.28 5.47
C VAL A 54 -9.91 -1.07 6.32
N ASP A 55 -9.99 -1.76 7.46
CA ASP A 55 -10.98 -1.47 8.50
C ASP A 55 -10.99 0.06 8.77
N PRO A 56 -12.17 0.72 8.86
CA PRO A 56 -12.24 2.16 9.01
C PRO A 56 -11.40 2.72 10.17
N ALA A 57 -11.24 1.95 11.25
CA ALA A 57 -10.42 2.36 12.40
C ALA A 57 -8.90 2.34 12.13
N ASP A 58 -8.47 1.76 11.00
CA ASP A 58 -7.07 1.63 10.60
C ASP A 58 -6.68 2.56 9.42
N ILE A 59 -7.59 3.39 8.90
CA ILE A 59 -7.32 4.29 7.74
C ILE A 59 -6.12 5.22 8.00
N GLU A 60 -6.08 5.87 9.17
CA GLU A 60 -4.95 6.74 9.53
C GLU A 60 -3.65 5.93 9.71
N ALA A 61 -3.76 4.71 10.26
CA ALA A 61 -2.62 3.82 10.48
C ALA A 61 -2.02 3.33 9.15
N GLU A 62 -2.85 3.06 8.13
CA GLU A 62 -2.39 2.74 6.77
C GLU A 62 -1.55 3.88 6.19
N THR A 63 -2.06 5.12 6.27
CA THR A 63 -1.34 6.30 5.75
C THR A 63 -0.01 6.51 6.48
N ALA A 64 0.00 6.44 7.82
CA ALA A 64 1.20 6.58 8.62
C ALA A 64 2.24 5.48 8.33
N ARG A 65 1.78 4.26 8.04
CA ARG A 65 2.65 3.15 7.65
C ARG A 65 3.33 3.41 6.30
N VAL A 66 2.58 3.86 5.30
CA VAL A 66 3.12 4.19 3.97
C VAL A 66 4.11 5.36 4.06
N GLU A 67 3.84 6.35 4.90
CA GLU A 67 4.79 7.42 5.21
C GLU A 67 6.09 6.86 5.85
N GLY A 68 5.97 5.90 6.77
CA GLY A 68 7.13 5.22 7.34
C GLY A 68 7.99 4.52 6.29
N LEU A 69 7.35 3.85 5.32
CA LEU A 69 8.01 3.18 4.20
C LEU A 69 8.65 4.17 3.21
N SER A 70 8.02 5.31 2.94
CA SER A 70 8.56 6.32 2.02
C SER A 70 9.82 6.99 2.55
N ARG A 71 9.97 7.07 3.89
CA ARG A 71 11.17 7.61 4.56
C ARG A 71 12.37 6.65 4.58
N GLN A 72 12.20 5.40 4.14
CA GLN A 72 13.31 4.44 4.06
C GLN A 72 14.27 4.79 2.93
N SER A 73 15.56 4.52 3.14
CA SER A 73 16.57 4.75 2.11
C SER A 73 16.30 3.86 0.88
N GLY A 74 16.30 4.45 -0.31
CA GLY A 74 16.01 3.74 -1.56
C GLY A 74 14.52 3.42 -1.77
N SER A 75 13.61 3.99 -0.98
CA SER A 75 12.17 3.87 -1.24
C SER A 75 11.80 4.51 -2.57
N MET A 76 10.96 3.83 -3.34
CA MET A 76 10.37 4.29 -4.60
C MET A 76 9.01 4.98 -4.36
N LEU A 77 8.47 4.93 -3.14
CA LEU A 77 7.20 5.55 -2.80
C LEU A 77 7.28 7.07 -2.97
N ALA A 78 6.61 7.58 -4.01
CA ALA A 78 6.60 8.99 -4.37
C ALA A 78 5.34 9.72 -3.90
N GLY A 79 4.31 8.99 -3.46
CA GLY A 79 3.07 9.57 -2.97
C GLY A 79 2.06 8.52 -2.51
N VAL A 80 0.94 9.02 -1.97
CA VAL A 80 -0.17 8.22 -1.49
C VAL A 80 -1.49 8.79 -1.98
N ILE A 81 -2.40 7.91 -2.37
CA ILE A 81 -3.82 8.17 -2.57
C ILE A 81 -4.49 7.62 -1.31
N ALA A 82 -4.65 8.49 -0.31
CA ALA A 82 -5.18 8.13 1.00
C ALA A 82 -6.72 8.07 0.96
N SER A 83 -7.30 7.18 1.78
CA SER A 83 -8.75 7.13 1.96
C SER A 83 -9.24 8.38 2.68
N CYS A 84 -10.19 9.08 2.06
CA CYS A 84 -10.73 10.35 2.58
C CYS A 84 -12.24 10.34 2.85
N ARG A 85 -12.92 9.20 2.58
CA ARG A 85 -14.36 8.98 2.77
C ARG A 85 -15.23 10.23 2.49
N PRO A 86 -15.17 10.81 1.28
CA PRO A 86 -15.86 12.07 0.96
C PRO A 86 -17.38 11.99 1.13
N GLU A 87 -17.95 10.78 1.16
CA GLU A 87 -19.35 10.50 1.43
C GLU A 87 -19.77 10.71 2.90
N GLU A 88 -18.83 10.82 3.83
CA GLU A 88 -19.09 11.01 5.26
C GLU A 88 -19.06 12.49 5.71
N GLY A 89 -18.91 13.43 4.76
CA GLY A 89 -18.79 14.88 4.98
C GLY A 89 -20.08 15.70 4.86
#